data_AF-A0A535UAH5-F1
#
_entry.id   AF-A0A535UAH5-F1
#
_cell.length_a   1.000
_cell.length_b   1.000
_cell.length_c   1.000
_cell.angle_alpha   90.00
_cell.angle_beta   90.00
_cell.angle_gamma   90.00
#
_symmetry.space_group_name_H-M   'P 1'
#
loop_
_entity.id
_entity.type
_entity.pdbx_description
1 polymer ?
#
loop_
_entity_poly.entity_id
_entity_poly.type
_entity_poly.pdbx_seq_one_letter_code
_entity_poly.pdbx_strand_id
1 'polypeptide(L)'
;MAIAAPAVDVIEYEPGKPPAKAIDPVTARVIAGALDSIALEIGHKLTRMSYSSIIRESEDFGAALLDVNGRQICECALSTPL
;
A
#
# COMPACT_ATOMS: atom_id res chain seq x y z
N MET A 1 -32.99 -0.51 17.68
CA MET A 1 -32.14 -1.70 17.85
C MET A 1 -30.73 -1.33 17.43
N ALA A 2 -29.79 -1.24 18.37
CA ALA A 2 -28.39 -0.99 18.05
C ALA A 2 -27.75 -2.31 17.58
N ILE A 3 -27.31 -2.35 16.33
CA ILE A 3 -26.39 -3.40 15.86
C ILE A 3 -25.07 -3.13 16.58
N ALA A 4 -24.72 -4.01 17.52
CA ALA A 4 -23.37 -4.06 18.05
C ALA A 4 -22.45 -4.38 16.87
N ALA A 5 -21.58 -3.44 16.50
CA ALA A 5 -20.52 -3.73 15.54
C ALA A 5 -19.75 -4.95 16.10
N PRO A 6 -19.60 -6.04 15.32
CA PRO A 6 -18.83 -7.18 15.79
C PRO A 6 -17.45 -6.68 16.20
N ALA A 7 -16.95 -7.16 17.34
CA ALA A 7 -15.59 -6.90 17.78
C ALA A 7 -14.68 -7.23 16.59
N VAL A 8 -14.08 -6.20 16.00
CA VAL A 8 -13.14 -6.38 14.90
C VAL A 8 -12.06 -7.32 15.46
N ASP A 9 -11.80 -8.45 14.81
CA ASP A 9 -10.70 -9.33 15.17
C ASP A 9 -9.42 -8.49 15.12
N VAL A 10 -9.02 -7.92 16.27
CA VAL A 10 -7.79 -7.14 16.36
C VAL A 10 -6.67 -8.17 16.26
N ILE A 11 -6.04 -8.21 15.10
CA ILE A 11 -4.84 -9.02 14.91
C ILE A 11 -3.74 -8.30 15.70
N GLU A 12 -3.31 -8.88 16.82
CA GLU A 12 -2.13 -8.41 17.53
C GLU A 12 -0.93 -8.51 16.57
N TYR A 13 -0.42 -7.34 16.16
CA TYR A 13 0.73 -7.23 15.29
C TYR A 13 1.98 -7.02 16.14
N GLU A 14 2.87 -7.99 16.09
CA GLU A 14 4.21 -7.89 16.66
C GLU A 14 5.21 -7.84 15.49
N PRO A 15 6.02 -6.77 15.36
CA PRO A 15 6.96 -6.64 14.25
C PRO A 15 7.86 -7.88 14.10
N GLY A 16 7.94 -8.43 12.89
CA GLY A 16 8.77 -9.59 12.60
C GLY A 16 8.19 -10.96 12.98
N LYS A 17 6.99 -11.00 13.56
CA LYS A 17 6.29 -12.25 13.89
C LYS A 17 5.00 -12.38 13.06
N PRO A 18 4.78 -13.51 12.37
CA PRO A 18 3.53 -13.72 11.66
C PRO A 18 2.37 -13.76 12.67
N PRO A 19 1.18 -13.26 12.29
CA PRO A 19 0.03 -13.25 13.18
C PRO A 19 -0.33 -14.68 13.60
N ALA A 20 -0.74 -14.85 14.87
CA ALA A 20 -1.08 -16.17 15.42
C ALA A 20 -2.28 -16.82 14.71
N LYS A 21 -3.15 -16.00 14.11
CA LYS A 21 -4.27 -16.43 13.28
C LYS A 21 -4.00 -16.05 11.83
N ALA A 22 -4.29 -16.96 10.91
CA ALA A 22 -4.22 -16.67 9.48
C ALA A 22 -5.18 -15.52 9.12
N ILE A 23 -4.70 -14.59 8.28
CA ILE A 23 -5.52 -13.49 7.77
C ILE A 23 -6.56 -14.08 6.80
N ASP A 24 -7.82 -13.71 6.98
CA ASP A 24 -8.89 -14.08 6.05
C ASP A 24 -8.58 -13.58 4.62
N PRO A 25 -8.75 -14.40 3.57
CA PRO A 25 -8.43 -14.02 2.19
C PRO A 25 -9.15 -12.77 1.68
N VAL A 26 -10.39 -12.52 2.13
CA VAL A 26 -11.14 -11.33 1.72
C VAL A 26 -10.49 -10.08 2.33
N THR A 27 -10.19 -10.12 3.62
CA THR A 27 -9.50 -9.06 4.36
C THR A 27 -8.13 -8.77 3.74
N ALA A 28 -7.35 -9.82 3.45
CA ALA A 28 -6.07 -9.70 2.78
C ALA A 28 -6.21 -9.00 1.42
N ARG A 29 -7.25 -9.34 0.64
CA ARG A 29 -7.48 -8.72 -0.67
C ARG A 29 -7.91 -7.26 -0.58
N VAL A 30 -8.73 -6.90 0.41
CA VAL A 30 -9.14 -5.52 0.67
C VAL A 30 -7.92 -4.68 1.03
N ILE A 31 -7.06 -5.16 1.94
CA ILE A 31 -5.83 -4.47 2.32
C ILE A 31 -4.90 -4.32 1.11
N ALA A 32 -4.71 -5.40 0.33
CA ALA A 32 -3.89 -5.34 -0.89
C ALA A 32 -4.40 -4.28 -1.88
N GLY A 33 -5.71 -4.23 -2.13
CA GLY A 33 -6.31 -3.22 -3.01
C GLY A 33 -6.16 -1.78 -2.49
N ALA A 34 -6.24 -1.59 -1.17
CA ALA A 34 -6.02 -0.28 -0.54
C ALA A 34 -4.55 0.18 -0.70
N LEU A 35 -3.59 -0.71 -0.47
CA LEU A 35 -2.16 -0.42 -0.65
C LEU A 35 -1.84 -0.07 -2.12
N ASP A 36 -2.39 -0.83 -3.06
CA ASP A 36 -2.24 -0.59 -4.50
C ASP A 36 -2.82 0.78 -4.91
N SER A 37 -4.00 1.12 -4.37
CA SER A 37 -4.63 2.42 -4.61
C SER A 37 -3.78 3.59 -4.10
N ILE A 38 -3.14 3.44 -2.93
CA ILE A 38 -2.22 4.45 -2.38
C ILE A 38 -1.02 4.64 -3.32
N ALA A 39 -0.38 3.55 -3.75
CA ALA A 39 0.77 3.62 -4.63
C ALA A 39 0.43 4.27 -5.98
N LEU A 40 -0.74 3.94 -6.54
CA LEU A 40 -1.24 4.53 -7.77
C LEU A 40 -1.52 6.04 -7.62
N GLU A 41 -2.14 6.46 -6.51
CA GLU A 41 -2.42 7.87 -6.25
C GLU A 41 -1.13 8.69 -6.10
N ILE A 42 -0.10 8.13 -5.45
CA ILE A 42 1.22 8.75 -5.35
C ILE A 42 1.82 8.94 -6.75
N GLY A 43 1.80 7.90 -7.60
CA GLY A 43 2.30 7.99 -8.98
C GLY A 43 1.60 9.08 -9.78
N HIS A 44 0.26 9.11 -9.76
CA HIS A 44 -0.50 10.16 -10.44
C HIS A 44 -0.14 11.58 -9.94
N LYS A 45 0.06 11.76 -8.63
CA LYS A 45 0.48 13.06 -8.09
C LYS A 45 1.87 13.44 -8.57
N LEU A 46 2.82 12.50 -8.61
CA LEU A 46 4.17 12.75 -9.10
C LEU A 46 4.15 13.18 -10.58
N THR A 47 3.49 12.42 -11.46
CA THR A 47 3.42 12.75 -12.89
C THR A 47 2.73 14.09 -13.16
N ARG A 48 1.65 14.41 -12.41
CA ARG A 48 0.83 15.62 -12.68
C ARG A 48 1.30 16.88 -11.98
N MET A 49 1.96 16.77 -10.83
CA MET A 49 2.22 17.90 -9.94
C MET A 49 3.71 18.14 -9.67
N SER A 50 4.60 17.23 -10.07
CA SER A 50 6.05 17.47 -9.94
C SER A 50 6.46 18.74 -10.69
N TYR A 51 7.51 19.40 -10.22
CA TYR A 51 8.15 20.49 -10.95
C TYR A 51 9.18 19.98 -11.96
N SER A 52 9.68 18.74 -11.77
CA SER A 52 10.70 18.14 -12.63
C SER A 52 10.09 17.68 -13.94
N SER A 53 10.60 18.18 -15.08
CA SER A 53 10.23 17.69 -16.40
C SER A 53 10.58 16.21 -16.58
N ILE A 54 11.66 15.73 -15.97
CA ILE A 54 12.05 14.30 -16.00
C ILE A 54 10.94 13.42 -15.41
N ILE A 55 10.37 13.83 -14.28
CA ILE A 55 9.27 13.08 -13.64
C ILE A 55 7.95 13.24 -14.40
N ARG A 56 7.65 14.43 -14.92
CA ARG A 56 6.36 14.71 -15.58
C ARG A 56 6.26 14.19 -17.01
N GLU A 57 7.35 14.29 -17.77
CA GLU A 57 7.37 14.04 -19.21
C GLU A 57 7.98 12.68 -19.53
N SER A 58 9.04 12.31 -18.80
CA SER A 58 9.70 11.01 -18.99
C SER A 58 9.20 9.95 -18.02
N GLU A 59 8.37 10.32 -17.04
CA GLU A 59 7.83 9.41 -16.01
C GLU A 59 8.94 8.62 -15.27
N ASP A 60 10.13 9.22 -15.19
CA ASP A 60 11.29 8.62 -14.54
C ASP A 60 11.23 8.89 -13.04
N PHE A 61 10.44 8.05 -12.37
CA PHE A 61 10.33 7.96 -10.93
C PHE A 61 10.02 6.52 -10.54
N GLY A 62 10.14 6.24 -9.24
CA GLY A 62 9.63 5.04 -8.60
C GLY A 62 8.94 5.42 -7.29
N ALA A 63 7.89 4.69 -6.90
CA ALA A 63 7.22 4.88 -5.63
C ALA A 63 6.84 3.53 -5.02
N ALA A 64 7.29 3.27 -3.79
CA ALA A 64 7.05 2.01 -3.09
C ALA A 64 6.63 2.23 -1.64
N LEU A 65 5.80 1.30 -1.14
CA LEU A 65 5.45 1.15 0.27
C LEU A 65 6.36 0.10 0.89
N LEU A 66 6.99 0.45 2.00
CA LEU A 66 8.00 -0.36 2.68
C LEU A 66 7.50 -0.74 4.09
N ASP A 67 7.89 -1.92 4.56
CA ASP A 67 7.73 -2.29 5.96
C ASP A 67 8.78 -1.59 6.85
N VAL A 68 8.66 -1.76 8.17
CA VAL A 68 9.61 -1.21 9.15
C VAL A 68 11.05 -1.73 9.00
N ASN A 69 11.25 -2.79 8.23
CA ASN A 69 12.56 -3.38 7.92
C ASN A 69 13.07 -2.97 6.53
N GLY A 70 12.36 -2.08 5.83
CA GLY A 70 12.72 -1.64 4.47
C GLY A 70 12.39 -2.67 3.37
N ARG A 71 11.51 -3.64 3.61
CA ARG A 71 11.07 -4.60 2.59
C ARG A 71 9.91 -4.02 1.81
N GLN A 72 9.94 -4.14 0.49
CA GLN A 72 8.87 -3.67 -0.38
C GLN A 72 7.60 -4.52 -0.20
N ILE A 73 6.48 -3.84 0.03
CA ILE A 73 5.15 -4.43 0.16
C ILE A 73 4.32 -4.19 -1.11
N CYS A 74 4.47 -3.01 -1.71
CA CYS A 74 3.70 -2.57 -2.87
C CYS A 74 4.48 -1.47 -3.60
N GLU A 75 4.26 -1.31 -4.90
CA GLU A 75 4.87 -0.28 -5.73
C GLU A 75 3.88 0.30 -6.73
N CYS A 76 4.19 1.49 -7.22
CA CYS A 76 3.40 2.14 -8.26
C CYS A 76 3.68 1.51 -9.63
N ALA A 77 2.66 0.91 -10.24
CA ALA A 77 2.77 0.29 -11.56
C ALA A 77 2.96 1.29 -12.72
N LEU A 78 2.76 2.59 -12.49
CA LEU A 78 2.94 3.66 -13.49
C LEU A 78 4.36 4.26 -13.49
N SER A 79 5.32 3.54 -12.91
CA SER A 79 6.66 4.05 -12.63
C SER A 79 7.72 3.08 -13.16
N THR A 80 8.99 3.51 -13.20
CA THR A 80 10.08 2.59 -13.58
C THR A 80 10.16 1.49 -12.53
N PRO A 81 10.12 0.19 -12.91
CA PRO A 81 10.14 -0.91 -11.95
C PRO A 81 11.34 -0.82 -11.00
N LEU A 82 11.10 -1.04 -9.71
CA LEU A 82 12.12 -0.97 -8.64
C LEU A 82 12.78 -2.32 -8.35
#